data_AF-A0A930LXT9-F1
#
_entry.id   AF-A0A930LXT9-F1
#
_cell.length_a   1.000
_cell.length_b   1.000
_cell.length_c   1.000
_cell.angle_alpha   90.00
_cell.angle_beta   90.00
_cell.angle_gamma   90.00
#
_symmetry.space_group_name_H-M   'P 1'
#
loop_
_entity.id
_entity.type
_entity.pdbx_description
1 polymer ?
#
loop_
_entity_poly.entity_id
_entity_poly.type
_entity_poly.pdbx_seq_one_letter_code
_entity_poly.pdbx_strand_id
1 'polypeptide(L)'
;MTENNNQTMSLEDITRALTELAQKVEAIRGGENAAPALDPNDPLNEIAQDDWRATDANDLEEERANNILRESGEPRTIRNFLKALMRKPSADIWYTVRSLDSRKYYRISLVSEEARDLTKPDGSVLRQTRTHDFTLPVPPEELTAGWVIRAEGKVLDVFEMDDKKYAIYEMFS
;
A
#
# COMPACT_ATOMS: atom_id res chain seq x y z
N MET A 1 -11.73 -11.62 56.36
CA MET A 1 -10.61 -12.28 55.66
C MET A 1 -11.04 -12.41 54.22
N THR A 2 -10.31 -11.80 53.30
CA THR A 2 -10.61 -11.86 51.87
C THR A 2 -9.34 -12.35 51.20
N GLU A 3 -9.36 -13.59 50.70
CA GLU A 3 -8.22 -14.19 50.00
C GLU A 3 -8.10 -13.56 48.60
N ASN A 4 -6.97 -12.92 48.34
CA ASN A 4 -6.56 -12.50 47.01
C ASN A 4 -6.04 -13.70 46.24
N ASN A 5 -6.78 -14.16 45.23
CA ASN A 5 -6.30 -15.13 44.24
C ASN A 5 -5.34 -14.43 43.27
N ASN A 6 -4.07 -14.32 43.64
CA ASN A 6 -3.00 -14.06 42.68
C ASN A 6 -2.75 -15.35 41.88
N GLN A 7 -3.51 -15.55 40.80
CA GLN A 7 -3.15 -16.54 39.78
C GLN A 7 -1.89 -16.05 39.05
N THR A 8 -0.72 -16.37 39.61
CA THR A 8 0.53 -16.36 38.85
C THR A 8 0.45 -17.44 37.79
N MET A 9 0.33 -17.04 36.51
CA MET A 9 0.56 -17.93 35.37
C MET A 9 1.91 -18.63 35.56
N SER A 10 1.92 -19.96 35.51
CA SER A 10 3.15 -20.72 35.64
C SER A 10 4.00 -20.56 34.37
N LEU A 11 5.33 -20.71 34.50
CA LEU A 11 6.24 -20.70 33.35
C LEU A 11 5.86 -21.78 32.32
N GLU A 12 5.26 -22.89 32.76
CA GLU A 12 4.78 -23.97 31.89
C GLU A 12 3.56 -23.54 31.05
N ASP A 13 2.68 -22.71 31.60
CA ASP A 13 1.54 -22.16 30.85
C ASP A 13 2.02 -21.18 29.76
N ILE A 14 3.06 -20.40 30.07
CA ILE A 14 3.67 -19.46 29.12
C ILE A 14 4.37 -20.20 27.98
N THR A 15 5.16 -21.24 28.28
CA THR A 15 5.86 -22.01 27.25
C THR A 15 4.90 -22.82 26.38
N ARG A 16 3.81 -23.34 26.94
CA ARG A 16 2.73 -23.98 26.18
C ARG A 16 2.05 -22.97 25.25
N ALA A 17 1.69 -21.80 25.75
CA ALA A 17 1.07 -20.75 24.93
C ALA A 17 1.99 -20.28 23.79
N LEU A 18 3.29 -20.12 24.05
CA LEU A 18 4.29 -19.78 23.02
C LEU A 18 4.45 -20.90 21.98
N THR A 19 4.41 -22.16 22.40
CA THR A 19 4.50 -23.31 21.49
C THR A 19 3.25 -23.44 20.63
N GLU A 20 2.06 -23.23 21.21
CA GLU A 20 0.80 -23.19 20.48
C GLU A 20 0.74 -22.00 19.52
N LEU A 21 1.26 -20.83 19.93
CA LEU A 21 1.36 -19.67 19.05
C LEU A 21 2.33 -19.93 17.90
N ALA A 22 3.49 -20.53 18.16
CA ALA A 22 4.45 -20.92 17.13
C ALA A 22 3.86 -21.94 16.17
N GLN A 23 3.12 -22.94 16.67
CA GLN A 23 2.40 -23.91 15.82
C GLN A 23 1.27 -23.27 15.02
N LYS A 24 0.55 -22.29 15.58
CA LYS A 24 -0.47 -21.53 14.83
C LYS A 24 0.17 -20.63 13.78
N VAL A 25 1.29 -19.99 14.08
CA VAL A 25 2.07 -19.20 13.12
C VAL A 25 2.64 -20.10 12.02
N GLU A 26 3.16 -21.27 12.37
CA GLU A 26 3.64 -22.25 11.40
C GLU A 26 2.51 -22.95 10.64
N ALA A 27 1.30 -23.06 11.20
CA ALA A 27 0.11 -23.51 10.46
C ALA A 27 -0.41 -22.42 9.52
N ILE A 28 -0.36 -21.15 9.92
CA ILE A 28 -0.57 -19.99 9.03
C ILE A 28 0.48 -19.96 7.92
N ARG A 29 1.71 -20.41 8.20
CA ARG A 29 2.79 -20.58 7.21
C ARG A 29 2.83 -21.97 6.56
N GLY A 30 1.93 -22.89 6.88
CA GLY A 30 2.15 -24.33 6.60
C GLY A 30 0.97 -25.05 5.97
N GLY A 31 -0.22 -24.45 5.98
CA GLY A 31 -1.36 -24.87 5.17
C GLY A 31 -1.48 -23.95 3.95
N GLU A 32 -1.48 -24.51 2.74
CA GLU A 32 -1.76 -23.76 1.49
C GLU A 32 -0.75 -22.64 1.19
N ASN A 33 0.52 -22.92 1.44
CA ASN A 33 1.64 -21.97 1.37
C ASN A 33 2.13 -21.70 -0.07
N ALA A 34 1.23 -21.29 -0.95
CA ALA A 34 1.59 -20.31 -1.97
C ALA A 34 1.13 -18.96 -1.43
N ALA A 35 1.97 -17.92 -1.48
CA ALA A 35 1.45 -16.55 -1.43
C ALA A 35 0.21 -16.51 -2.35
N PRO A 36 -0.90 -15.85 -1.96
CA PRO A 36 -2.13 -15.86 -2.75
C PRO A 36 -1.76 -15.62 -4.20
N ALA A 37 -2.12 -16.59 -5.06
CA ALA A 37 -1.67 -16.59 -6.44
C ALA A 37 -1.99 -15.22 -7.04
N LEU A 38 -0.96 -14.56 -7.58
CA LEU A 38 -1.13 -13.26 -8.21
C LEU A 38 -2.17 -13.41 -9.33
N ASP A 39 -3.21 -12.57 -9.31
CA ASP A 39 -4.18 -12.56 -10.40
C ASP A 39 -3.44 -12.18 -11.69
N PRO A 40 -3.40 -13.07 -12.69
CA PRO A 40 -2.69 -12.81 -13.94
C PRO A 40 -3.32 -11.68 -14.76
N ASN A 41 -4.55 -11.26 -14.45
CA ASN A 41 -5.22 -10.16 -15.14
C ASN A 41 -5.05 -8.81 -14.43
N ASP A 42 -4.45 -8.80 -13.24
CA ASP A 42 -4.14 -7.57 -12.53
C ASP A 42 -2.82 -7.00 -13.07
N PRO A 43 -2.85 -5.85 -13.76
CA PRO A 43 -1.64 -5.26 -14.34
C PRO A 43 -0.59 -4.88 -13.29
N LEU A 44 -0.98 -4.67 -12.02
CA LEU A 44 -0.03 -4.35 -10.96
C LEU A 44 0.80 -5.54 -10.51
N ASN A 45 0.46 -6.76 -10.96
CA ASN A 45 1.17 -8.00 -10.65
C ASN A 45 2.26 -8.36 -11.67
N GLU A 46 2.53 -7.51 -12.66
CA GLU A 46 3.69 -7.68 -13.55
C GLU A 46 4.98 -7.75 -12.72
N ILE A 47 5.79 -8.78 -12.96
CA ILE A 47 7.03 -9.05 -12.24
C ILE A 47 8.22 -8.68 -13.12
N ALA A 48 9.14 -7.87 -12.60
CA ALA A 48 10.40 -7.60 -13.28
C ALA A 48 11.47 -8.66 -12.99
N GLN A 49 12.20 -9.05 -14.04
CA GLN A 49 13.41 -9.87 -13.91
C GLN A 49 14.55 -9.08 -13.25
N ASP A 50 14.66 -7.80 -13.58
CA ASP A 50 15.63 -6.85 -13.02
C ASP A 50 14.98 -5.87 -12.05
N ASP A 51 15.78 -4.97 -11.46
CA ASP A 51 15.28 -3.94 -10.54
C ASP A 51 14.29 -3.00 -11.25
N TRP A 52 13.22 -2.66 -10.54
CA TRP A 52 12.26 -1.69 -11.02
C TRP A 52 12.85 -0.29 -10.96
N ARG A 53 12.38 0.55 -11.89
CA ARG A 53 12.71 1.98 -11.96
C ARG A 53 11.45 2.81 -11.95
N ALA A 54 11.49 3.93 -11.25
CA ALA A 54 10.44 4.92 -11.27
C ALA A 54 10.92 6.18 -12.00
N THR A 55 10.11 6.70 -12.91
CA THR A 55 10.53 7.81 -13.80
C THR A 55 10.85 9.11 -13.06
N ASP A 56 10.36 9.21 -11.83
CA ASP A 56 10.37 10.43 -11.01
C ASP A 56 11.16 10.22 -9.71
N ALA A 57 11.72 9.03 -9.50
CA ALA A 57 12.60 8.74 -8.38
C ALA A 57 14.06 8.99 -8.78
N ASN A 58 14.91 9.30 -7.79
CA ASN A 58 16.36 9.27 -7.99
C ASN A 58 16.94 7.87 -7.70
N ASP A 59 18.17 7.62 -8.18
CA ASP A 59 18.87 6.33 -8.05
C ASP A 59 18.87 5.78 -6.60
N LEU A 60 19.03 6.66 -5.60
CA LEU A 60 19.07 6.25 -4.19
C LEU A 60 17.70 5.78 -3.68
N GLU A 61 16.62 6.39 -4.16
CA GLU A 61 15.25 5.97 -3.84
C GLU A 61 14.90 4.64 -4.48
N GLU A 62 15.28 4.47 -5.74
CA GLU A 62 15.10 3.21 -6.47
C GLU A 62 15.87 2.07 -5.80
N GLU A 63 17.16 2.27 -5.49
CA GLU A 63 17.99 1.27 -4.84
C GLU A 63 17.39 0.84 -3.50
N ARG A 64 16.96 1.81 -2.68
CA ARG A 64 16.33 1.53 -1.38
C ARG A 64 15.02 0.78 -1.53
N ALA A 65 14.15 1.18 -2.45
CA ALA A 65 12.88 0.51 -2.67
C ALA A 65 13.09 -0.94 -3.15
N ASN A 66 14.03 -1.18 -4.07
CA ASN A 66 14.38 -2.52 -4.51
C ASN A 66 15.00 -3.35 -3.38
N ASN A 67 15.82 -2.75 -2.51
CA ASN A 67 16.36 -3.43 -1.33
C ASN A 67 15.26 -3.82 -0.33
N ILE A 68 14.34 -2.91 -0.01
CA ILE A 68 13.16 -3.18 0.84
C ILE A 68 12.36 -4.36 0.27
N LEU A 69 12.13 -4.35 -1.05
CA LEU A 69 11.36 -5.39 -1.72
C LEU A 69 12.07 -6.74 -1.71
N ARG A 70 13.40 -6.75 -1.90
CA ARG A 70 14.22 -7.96 -1.84
C ARG A 70 14.30 -8.51 -0.42
N GLU A 71 14.36 -7.65 0.59
CA GLU A 71 14.40 -8.01 2.01
C GLU A 71 13.04 -8.49 2.53
N SER A 72 11.92 -7.99 1.99
CA SER A 72 10.58 -8.43 2.38
C SER A 72 10.25 -9.84 1.91
N GLY A 73 10.93 -10.33 0.86
CA GLY A 73 10.64 -11.62 0.22
C GLY A 73 9.34 -11.63 -0.59
N GLU A 74 8.69 -10.46 -0.75
CA GLU A 74 7.49 -10.32 -1.58
C GLU A 74 7.87 -10.41 -3.08
N PRO A 75 6.93 -10.84 -3.95
CA PRO A 75 7.16 -10.81 -5.39
C PRO A 75 7.53 -9.41 -5.88
N ARG A 76 8.47 -9.32 -6.82
CA ARG A 76 8.96 -8.05 -7.41
C ARG A 76 7.97 -7.46 -8.40
N THR A 77 6.76 -7.16 -7.94
CA THR A 77 5.69 -6.61 -8.76
C THR A 77 5.74 -5.08 -8.82
N ILE A 78 5.10 -4.50 -9.82
CA ILE A 78 4.86 -3.03 -9.89
C ILE A 78 4.21 -2.55 -8.58
N ARG A 79 3.18 -3.26 -8.10
CA ARG A 79 2.48 -2.93 -6.84
C ARG A 79 3.45 -2.80 -5.67
N ASN A 80 4.29 -3.81 -5.48
CA ASN A 80 5.13 -3.91 -4.30
C ASN A 80 6.30 -2.94 -4.36
N PHE A 81 6.86 -2.71 -5.56
CA PHE A 81 7.88 -1.68 -5.74
C PHE A 81 7.35 -0.27 -5.48
N LEU A 82 6.17 0.08 -6.00
CA LEU A 82 5.51 1.36 -5.72
C LEU A 82 5.24 1.54 -4.22
N LYS A 83 4.76 0.49 -3.53
CA LYS A 83 4.59 0.50 -2.07
C LYS A 83 5.93 0.71 -1.34
N ALA A 84 7.00 0.05 -1.78
CA ALA A 84 8.33 0.19 -1.20
C ALA A 84 8.88 1.61 -1.31
N LEU A 85 8.64 2.31 -2.43
CA LEU A 85 9.00 3.74 -2.58
C LEU A 85 8.30 4.60 -1.52
N MET A 86 7.03 4.31 -1.23
CA MET A 86 6.23 5.08 -0.26
C MET A 86 6.53 4.78 1.21
N ARG A 87 7.21 3.66 1.54
CA ARG A 87 7.58 3.29 2.92
C ARG A 87 8.65 4.20 3.53
N LYS A 88 9.28 5.07 2.74
CA LYS A 88 10.33 5.97 3.18
C LYS A 88 9.73 7.16 3.96
N PRO A 89 10.29 7.55 5.11
CA PRO A 89 9.83 8.72 5.86
C PRO A 89 9.84 10.03 5.06
N SER A 90 10.78 10.15 4.11
CA SER A 90 10.90 11.26 3.17
C SER A 90 10.57 10.85 1.73
N ALA A 91 9.61 9.94 1.56
CA ALA A 91 8.98 9.69 0.26
C ALA A 91 8.31 10.97 -0.26
N ASP A 92 8.40 11.21 -1.56
CA ASP A 92 7.54 12.17 -2.24
C ASP A 92 6.07 11.73 -2.19
N ILE A 93 5.16 12.63 -2.55
CA ILE A 93 3.72 12.36 -2.49
C ILE A 93 3.22 11.52 -3.68
N TRP A 94 4.08 11.18 -4.64
CA TRP A 94 3.78 10.31 -5.77
C TRP A 94 5.04 9.73 -6.43
N TYR A 95 4.89 8.59 -7.10
CA TYR A 95 5.92 7.98 -7.97
C TYR A 95 5.26 7.21 -9.12
N THR A 96 5.93 7.15 -10.28
CA THR A 96 5.42 6.50 -11.49
C THR A 96 6.36 5.42 -11.97
N VAL A 97 5.80 4.25 -12.30
CA VAL A 97 6.50 3.13 -12.92
C VAL A 97 5.89 2.87 -14.28
N ARG A 98 6.74 2.64 -15.27
CA ARG A 98 6.30 2.19 -16.59
C ARG A 98 6.38 0.66 -16.65
N SER A 99 5.27 0.03 -17.02
CA SER A 99 5.24 -1.41 -17.29
C SER A 99 6.17 -1.77 -18.45
N LEU A 100 6.87 -2.89 -18.31
CA LEU A 100 7.76 -3.44 -19.33
C LEU A 100 6.94 -4.12 -20.42
N ASP A 101 5.85 -4.79 -20.04
CA ASP A 101 4.97 -5.54 -20.95
C ASP A 101 4.04 -4.62 -21.74
N SER A 102 3.18 -3.87 -21.04
CA SER A 102 2.12 -3.06 -21.63
C SER A 102 2.58 -1.66 -22.03
N ARG A 103 3.74 -1.21 -21.54
CA ARG A 103 4.28 0.15 -21.71
C ARG A 103 3.44 1.27 -21.11
N LYS A 104 2.37 0.94 -20.39
CA LYS A 104 1.52 1.85 -19.63
C LYS A 104 2.22 2.38 -18.39
N TYR A 105 1.76 3.51 -17.89
CA TYR A 105 2.25 4.14 -16.67
C TYR A 105 1.31 3.85 -15.50
N TYR A 106 1.89 3.41 -14.39
CA TYR A 106 1.20 3.19 -13.13
C TYR A 106 1.79 4.11 -12.09
N ARG A 107 0.95 4.86 -11.41
CA ARG A 107 1.36 5.83 -10.40
C ARG A 107 0.79 5.47 -9.05
N ILE A 108 1.64 5.54 -8.04
CA ILE A 108 1.21 5.60 -6.64
C ILE A 108 1.17 7.04 -6.20
N SER A 109 0.14 7.44 -5.45
CA SER A 109 0.04 8.77 -4.90
C SER A 109 -0.62 8.75 -3.53
N LEU A 110 -0.14 9.64 -2.66
CA LEU A 110 -0.82 9.99 -1.42
C LEU A 110 -2.19 10.57 -1.75
N VAL A 111 -3.22 10.06 -1.11
CA VAL A 111 -4.57 10.61 -1.15
C VAL A 111 -4.69 11.63 -0.04
N SER A 112 -4.84 12.90 -0.40
CA SER A 112 -5.00 14.00 0.54
C SER A 112 -6.41 14.57 0.45
N GLU A 113 -6.90 15.05 1.59
CA GLU A 113 -8.00 16.01 1.61
C GLU A 113 -7.37 17.41 1.67
N GLU A 114 -7.53 18.18 0.61
CA GLU A 114 -7.05 19.55 0.55
C GLU A 114 -8.22 20.52 0.72
N ALA A 115 -8.07 21.42 1.69
CA ALA A 115 -8.88 22.61 1.77
C ALA A 115 -8.49 23.53 0.62
N ARG A 116 -9.41 23.80 -0.31
CA ARG A 116 -9.19 24.87 -1.29
C ARG A 116 -9.43 26.22 -0.63
N ASP A 117 -8.87 27.28 -1.22
CA ASP A 117 -9.21 28.67 -0.91
C ASP A 117 -10.65 29.04 -1.35
N LEU A 118 -11.54 28.06 -1.45
CA LEU A 118 -12.94 28.21 -1.83
C LEU A 118 -13.79 28.02 -0.59
N THR A 119 -14.59 29.04 -0.28
CA THR A 119 -15.58 28.99 0.79
C THR A 119 -16.94 28.66 0.19
N LYS A 120 -17.63 27.68 0.78
CA LYS A 120 -19.01 27.34 0.44
C LYS A 120 -19.95 28.50 0.82
N PRO A 121 -21.18 28.57 0.26
CA PRO A 121 -22.15 29.61 0.61
C PRO A 121 -22.52 29.67 2.10
N ASP A 122 -22.32 28.58 2.85
CA ASP A 122 -22.55 28.49 4.30
C ASP A 122 -21.37 29.03 5.13
N GLY A 123 -20.30 29.52 4.49
CA GLY A 123 -19.11 30.04 5.16
C GLY A 123 -18.06 28.98 5.52
N SER A 124 -18.32 27.69 5.29
CA SER A 124 -17.34 26.62 5.51
C SER A 124 -16.36 26.47 4.35
N VAL A 125 -15.17 25.96 4.62
CA VAL A 125 -14.16 25.72 3.57
C VAL A 125 -14.54 24.49 2.74
N LEU A 126 -14.43 24.61 1.42
CA LEU A 126 -14.58 23.49 0.51
C LEU A 126 -13.33 22.62 0.58
N ARG A 127 -13.52 21.41 1.13
CA ARG A 127 -12.52 20.36 1.12
C ARG A 127 -12.73 19.43 -0.05
N GLN A 128 -11.63 18.97 -0.64
CA GLN A 128 -11.67 18.10 -1.79
C GLN A 128 -10.60 17.03 -1.68
N THR A 129 -11.01 15.79 -1.89
CA THR A 129 -10.10 14.65 -1.96
C THR A 129 -9.43 14.61 -3.31
N ARG A 130 -8.13 14.35 -3.33
CA ARG A 130 -7.37 14.25 -4.58
C ARG A 130 -6.16 13.35 -4.45
N THR A 131 -5.68 12.94 -5.62
CA THR A 131 -4.31 12.45 -5.82
C THR A 131 -3.46 13.60 -6.37
N HIS A 132 -2.20 13.30 -6.69
CA HIS A 132 -1.33 14.23 -7.43
C HIS A 132 -2.01 14.74 -8.71
N ASP A 133 -2.59 13.85 -9.52
CA ASP A 133 -3.08 14.18 -10.87
C ASP A 133 -4.52 14.66 -10.93
N PHE A 134 -5.39 14.10 -10.09
CA PHE A 134 -6.81 14.33 -10.25
C PHE A 134 -7.55 14.41 -8.92
N THR A 135 -8.70 15.07 -9.00
CA THR A 135 -9.67 15.13 -7.91
C THR A 135 -10.53 13.87 -7.88
N LEU A 136 -10.82 13.39 -6.68
CA LEU A 136 -11.69 12.26 -6.44
C LEU A 136 -13.12 12.72 -6.10
N PRO A 137 -14.15 11.98 -6.53
CA PRO A 137 -15.55 12.35 -6.32
C PRO A 137 -16.08 11.99 -4.92
N VAL A 138 -15.27 11.30 -4.11
CA VAL A 138 -15.62 10.77 -2.80
C VAL A 138 -14.57 11.17 -1.77
N PRO A 139 -14.93 11.26 -0.49
CA PRO A 139 -13.97 11.50 0.58
C PRO A 139 -12.94 10.36 0.67
N PRO A 140 -11.77 10.55 1.33
CA PRO A 140 -10.72 9.55 1.35
C PRO A 140 -11.23 8.21 1.87
N GLU A 141 -12.06 8.18 2.91
CA GLU A 141 -12.56 6.97 3.57
C GLU A 141 -13.38 6.09 2.64
N GLU A 142 -14.13 6.70 1.71
CA GLU A 142 -14.99 6.01 0.74
C GLU A 142 -14.27 5.64 -0.55
N LEU A 143 -13.00 6.05 -0.73
CA LEU A 143 -12.22 5.70 -1.91
C LEU A 143 -11.90 4.20 -1.93
N THR A 144 -12.24 3.55 -3.06
CA THR A 144 -11.98 2.13 -3.35
C THR A 144 -11.32 1.96 -4.73
N ALA A 145 -10.84 0.77 -5.08
CA ALA A 145 -10.42 0.48 -6.44
C ALA A 145 -11.61 0.48 -7.42
N GLY A 146 -11.35 0.73 -8.71
CA GLY A 146 -12.33 0.66 -9.80
C GLY A 146 -12.82 2.00 -10.34
N TRP A 147 -12.56 3.12 -9.66
CA TRP A 147 -12.90 4.45 -10.18
C TRP A 147 -12.15 4.75 -11.47
N VAL A 148 -12.87 5.23 -12.48
CA VAL A 148 -12.31 5.73 -13.74
C VAL A 148 -12.53 7.23 -13.79
N ILE A 149 -11.45 8.00 -13.74
CA ILE A 149 -11.46 9.45 -13.71
C ILE A 149 -11.21 9.97 -15.13
N ARG A 150 -12.30 10.05 -15.92
CA ARG A 150 -12.33 10.55 -17.30
C ARG A 150 -11.06 10.20 -18.11
N ALA A 151 -10.33 11.21 -18.57
CA ALA A 151 -9.14 11.09 -19.40
C ALA A 151 -7.84 11.04 -18.58
N GLU A 152 -7.92 10.99 -17.25
CA GLU A 152 -6.76 11.04 -16.36
C GLU A 152 -6.25 9.63 -16.04
N GLY A 153 -7.14 8.75 -15.57
CA GLY A 153 -6.72 7.40 -15.20
C GLY A 153 -7.77 6.53 -14.53
N LYS A 154 -7.35 5.32 -14.16
CA LYS A 154 -8.16 4.32 -13.47
C LYS A 154 -7.50 3.89 -12.17
N VAL A 155 -8.22 4.01 -11.06
CA VAL A 155 -7.78 3.54 -9.74
C VAL A 155 -7.82 2.02 -9.69
N LEU A 156 -6.69 1.40 -9.39
CA LEU A 156 -6.47 -0.04 -9.41
C LEU A 156 -6.28 -0.63 -8.01
N ASP A 157 -5.63 0.10 -7.10
CA ASP A 157 -5.45 -0.30 -5.71
C ASP A 157 -5.63 0.90 -4.79
N VAL A 158 -6.16 0.66 -3.59
CA VAL A 158 -6.30 1.67 -2.54
C VAL A 158 -6.00 1.00 -1.22
N PHE A 159 -5.08 1.57 -0.45
CA PHE A 159 -4.62 0.99 0.80
C PHE A 159 -4.11 2.05 1.77
N GLU A 160 -3.90 1.65 3.01
CA GLU A 160 -3.31 2.49 4.05
C GLU A 160 -1.93 1.97 4.43
N MET A 161 -1.02 2.90 4.71
CA MET A 161 0.33 2.62 5.16
C MET A 161 0.79 3.81 6.02
N ASP A 162 1.26 3.54 7.25
CA ASP A 162 1.68 4.55 8.21
C ASP A 162 0.63 5.68 8.40
N ASP A 163 -0.63 5.28 8.64
CA ASP A 163 -1.80 6.16 8.82
C ASP A 163 -2.09 7.11 7.65
N LYS A 164 -1.53 6.83 6.47
CA LYS A 164 -1.77 7.56 5.23
C LYS A 164 -2.46 6.69 4.21
N LYS A 165 -3.44 7.26 3.51
CA LYS A 165 -4.16 6.59 2.43
C LYS A 165 -3.46 6.82 1.10
N TYR A 166 -3.26 5.75 0.34
CA TYR A 166 -2.61 5.78 -0.97
C TYR A 166 -3.51 5.16 -2.02
N ALA A 167 -3.37 5.64 -3.25
CA ALA A 167 -4.00 5.04 -4.43
C ALA A 167 -2.92 4.69 -5.46
N ILE A 168 -3.04 3.52 -6.09
CA ILE A 168 -2.31 3.17 -7.29
C ILE A 168 -3.28 3.22 -8.46
N TYR A 169 -2.91 3.89 -9.54
CA TYR A 169 -3.74 4.04 -10.73
C TYR A 169 -2.95 3.90 -12.03
N GLU A 170 -3.62 3.40 -13.06
CA GLU A 170 -3.16 3.48 -14.45
C GLU A 170 -3.40 4.90 -14.97
N MET A 171 -2.38 5.51 -15.58
CA MET A 171 -2.50 6.80 -16.27
C MET A 171 -2.86 6.60 -17.74
N PHE A 172 -3.75 7.45 -18.26
CA PHE A 172 -4.16 7.41 -19.67
C PHE A 172 -3.32 8.29 -20.60
N SER A 173 -2.43 9.12 -20.04
CA SER A 173 -1.51 10.02 -20.74
C SER A 173 -0.08 9.50 -20.76
#